data_AF-A0A8S4GAP6-F1
#
_entry.id   AF-A0A8S4GAP6-F1
#
_cell.length_a   1.000
_cell.length_b   1.000
_cell.length_c   1.000
_cell.angle_alpha   90.00
_cell.angle_beta   90.00
_cell.angle_gamma   90.00
#
_symmetry.space_group_name_H-M   'P 1'
#
loop_
_entity.id
_entity.type
_entity.pdbx_description
1 polymer ?
#
loop_
_entity_poly.entity_id
_entity_poly.type
_entity_poly.pdbx_seq_one_letter_code
_entity_poly.pdbx_strand_id
1 'polypeptide(L)'
;MLRGDSGTAHTLRFPRVQRVRDDKPRGDVITLADINQLVSDKGAVMKLSTHKIDQSEIEVGATKAPRKRKANPLQVAEQFKTISKEVEVTSGALKGRKICVLSDDEECSKKVLEEIVLRHAGSVVQNPRIIKSFVPNP
;
A
#
# COMPACT_ATOMS: atom_id res chain seq x y z
N MET A 1 34.61 9.86 -22.19
CA MET A 1 34.32 8.63 -21.41
C MET A 1 32.85 8.67 -21.01
N LEU A 2 32.01 7.87 -21.67
CA LEU A 2 30.57 7.83 -21.44
C LEU A 2 30.30 7.16 -20.09
N ARG A 3 29.55 7.83 -19.20
CA ARG A 3 29.01 7.22 -17.98
C ARG A 3 28.06 6.11 -18.44
N GLY A 4 28.47 4.85 -18.24
CA GLY A 4 27.65 3.70 -18.55
C GLY A 4 26.41 3.69 -17.68
N ASP A 5 25.25 3.69 -18.33
CA ASP A 5 23.94 3.58 -17.68
C ASP A 5 23.81 2.17 -17.08
N SER A 6 24.18 2.03 -15.81
CA SER A 6 24.25 0.73 -15.12
C SER A 6 22.89 0.35 -14.53
N GLY A 7 21.88 0.23 -15.38
CA GLY A 7 20.51 -0.08 -14.95
C GLY A 7 19.68 -0.71 -16.06
N THR A 8 18.68 -1.50 -15.69
CA THR A 8 17.61 -1.89 -16.62
C THR A 8 16.54 -0.79 -16.63
N ALA A 9 15.83 -0.63 -17.75
CA ALA A 9 14.67 0.26 -17.84
C ALA A 9 13.44 -0.27 -17.06
N HIS A 10 13.58 -1.38 -16.34
CA HIS A 10 12.50 -2.09 -15.67
C HIS A 10 12.62 -1.98 -14.15
N THR A 11 11.48 -1.84 -13.48
CA THR A 11 11.43 -1.87 -12.01
C THR A 11 11.38 -3.31 -11.51
N LEU A 12 12.46 -3.78 -10.89
CA LEU A 12 12.48 -5.06 -10.18
C LEU A 12 11.88 -4.92 -8.78
N ARG A 13 10.88 -5.74 -8.47
CA ARG A 13 10.26 -5.76 -7.14
C ARG A 13 10.73 -7.01 -6.39
N PHE A 14 11.63 -6.81 -5.45
CA PHE A 14 12.04 -7.87 -4.54
C PHE A 14 11.10 -7.93 -3.34
N PRO A 15 10.67 -9.12 -2.90
CA PRO A 15 10.07 -9.29 -1.58
C PRO A 15 11.00 -8.78 -0.48
N ARG A 16 10.46 -8.48 0.69
CA ARG A 16 11.30 -8.19 1.86
C ARG A 16 12.23 -9.38 2.10
N VAL A 17 13.51 -9.08 2.33
CA VAL A 17 14.52 -10.11 2.61
C VAL A 17 14.14 -10.77 3.95
N GLN A 18 13.77 -12.05 3.90
CA GLN A 18 13.45 -12.84 5.10
C GLN A 18 14.61 -13.72 5.54
N ARG A 19 15.34 -14.32 4.59
CA ARG A 19 16.49 -15.20 4.86
C ARG A 19 17.42 -15.25 3.65
N VAL A 20 18.73 -15.36 3.88
CA VAL A 20 19.72 -15.63 2.83
C VAL A 20 19.69 -17.12 2.49
N ARG A 21 19.70 -17.44 1.21
CA ARG A 21 19.74 -18.82 0.73
C ARG A 21 21.13 -19.42 0.96
N ASP A 22 21.17 -20.51 1.72
CA ASP A 22 22.40 -21.27 2.00
C ASP A 22 22.66 -22.33 0.91
N ASP A 23 21.64 -22.67 0.12
CA ASP A 23 21.66 -23.71 -0.91
C ASP A 23 22.22 -23.24 -2.26
N LYS A 24 22.44 -21.93 -2.44
CA LYS A 24 22.85 -21.34 -3.72
C LYS A 24 24.12 -20.49 -3.56
N PRO A 25 25.13 -20.64 -4.43
CA PRO A 25 26.32 -19.80 -4.38
C PRO A 25 25.99 -18.34 -4.72
N ARG A 26 26.65 -17.40 -4.03
CA ARG A 26 26.37 -15.96 -4.17
C ARG A 26 26.58 -15.42 -5.58
N GLY A 27 27.45 -16.04 -6.36
CA GLY A 27 27.75 -15.63 -7.74
C GLY A 27 26.75 -16.13 -8.79
N ASP A 28 25.84 -17.03 -8.42
CA ASP A 28 24.79 -17.51 -9.33
C ASP A 28 23.61 -16.52 -9.29
N VAL A 29 23.84 -15.37 -9.91
CA VAL A 29 22.90 -14.26 -10.07
C VAL A 29 22.60 -14.06 -11.55
N ILE A 30 21.39 -13.60 -11.84
CA ILE A 30 20.96 -13.27 -13.20
C ILE A 30 21.70 -12.01 -13.68
N THR A 31 22.19 -12.01 -14.92
CA THR A 31 22.86 -10.85 -15.53
C THR A 31 21.88 -9.93 -16.23
N LEU A 32 22.32 -8.71 -16.58
CA LEU A 32 21.50 -7.77 -17.34
C LEU A 32 21.18 -8.29 -18.76
N ALA A 33 22.10 -9.05 -19.36
CA ALA A 33 21.89 -9.66 -20.68
C ALA A 33 20.74 -10.68 -20.62
N ASP A 34 20.73 -11.52 -19.59
CA ASP A 34 19.68 -12.52 -19.38
C ASP A 34 18.31 -11.86 -19.19
N ILE A 35 18.25 -10.76 -18.43
CA ILE A 35 17.00 -9.99 -18.25
C ILE A 35 16.50 -9.45 -19.60
N ASN A 36 17.39 -8.88 -20.42
CA ASN A 36 17.00 -8.34 -21.72
C ASN A 36 16.50 -9.44 -22.67
N GLN A 37 17.10 -10.63 -22.62
CA GLN A 37 16.65 -11.80 -23.37
C GLN A 37 15.26 -12.27 -22.91
N LEU A 38 15.02 -12.34 -21.60
CA LEU A 38 13.72 -12.70 -21.05
C LEU A 38 12.62 -11.70 -21.44
N VAL A 39 12.96 -10.42 -21.56
CA VAL A 39 12.01 -9.37 -21.97
C VAL A 39 11.78 -9.35 -23.49
N SER A 40 12.77 -9.74 -24.29
CA SER A 40 12.60 -9.81 -25.74
C SER A 40 11.56 -10.84 -26.17
N ASP A 41 11.41 -11.92 -25.39
CA ASP A 41 10.37 -12.91 -25.59
C ASP A 41 9.02 -12.38 -25.10
N LYS A 42 8.31 -11.66 -25.97
CA LYS A 42 6.94 -11.13 -25.74
C LYS A 42 5.86 -12.22 -25.65
N GLY A 43 6.25 -13.48 -25.43
CA GLY A 43 5.32 -14.56 -25.17
C GLY A 43 4.48 -14.27 -23.94
N ALA A 44 3.29 -14.86 -23.87
CA ALA A 44 2.50 -14.80 -22.64
C ALA A 44 3.36 -15.32 -21.48
N VAL A 45 3.53 -14.53 -20.42
CA VAL A 45 4.23 -14.96 -19.20
C VAL A 45 3.44 -16.13 -18.60
N MET A 46 3.82 -17.34 -18.98
CA MET A 46 3.22 -18.56 -18.47
C MET A 46 3.75 -18.79 -17.07
N LYS A 47 2.85 -18.94 -16.10
CA LYS A 47 3.25 -19.44 -14.79
C LYS A 47 3.83 -20.84 -15.00
N LEU A 48 5.10 -21.02 -14.65
CA LEU A 48 5.67 -22.35 -14.54
C LEU A 48 4.85 -23.12 -13.49
N SER A 49 4.15 -24.17 -13.93
CA SER A 49 3.38 -25.03 -13.05
C SER A 49 4.32 -25.67 -12.04
N THR A 50 3.94 -25.65 -10.76
CA THR A 50 4.69 -26.32 -9.69
C THR A 50 4.48 -27.83 -9.67
N HIS A 51 3.55 -28.36 -10.49
CA HIS A 51 3.28 -29.78 -10.62
C HIS A 51 3.82 -30.30 -11.96
N LYS A 52 4.33 -31.55 -11.96
CA LYS A 52 4.74 -32.26 -13.18
C LYS A 52 3.50 -32.40 -14.08
N ILE A 53 3.53 -31.75 -15.23
CA ILE A 53 2.47 -31.86 -16.24
C ILE A 53 2.75 -33.11 -17.06
N ASP A 54 1.80 -34.05 -17.09
CA ASP A 54 1.85 -35.19 -17.99
C ASP A 54 1.44 -34.77 -19.41
N GLN A 55 1.96 -35.45 -20.43
CA GLN A 55 1.81 -35.07 -21.85
C GLN A 55 0.33 -35.01 -22.31
N SER A 56 -0.57 -35.72 -21.61
CA SER A 56 -2.02 -35.72 -21.84
C SER A 56 -2.75 -34.47 -21.33
N GLU A 57 -2.16 -33.69 -20.41
CA GLU A 57 -2.75 -32.43 -19.91
C GLU A 57 -2.51 -31.24 -20.86
N ILE A 58 -1.48 -31.34 -21.71
CA ILE A 58 -1.06 -30.27 -22.62
C ILE A 58 -2.09 -30.08 -23.76
N GLU A 59 -2.76 -31.14 -24.18
CA GLU A 59 -3.70 -31.11 -25.32
C GLU A 59 -5.10 -30.56 -24.97
N VAL A 60 -5.47 -30.49 -23.68
CA VAL A 60 -6.84 -30.14 -23.24
C VAL A 60 -6.94 -28.71 -22.68
N GLY A 61 -5.84 -27.97 -22.61
CA GLY A 61 -5.75 -26.68 -21.95
C GLY A 61 -6.34 -25.51 -22.75
N ALA A 62 -7.65 -25.50 -23.00
CA ALA A 62 -8.36 -24.29 -23.44
C ALA A 62 -7.98 -23.13 -22.51
N THR A 63 -7.35 -22.10 -23.06
CA THR A 63 -6.87 -20.92 -22.35
C THR A 63 -8.03 -20.28 -21.60
N LYS A 64 -8.16 -20.59 -20.30
CA LYS A 64 -9.20 -20.00 -19.46
C LYS A 64 -8.95 -18.50 -19.41
N ALA A 65 -9.86 -17.73 -20.01
CA ALA A 65 -9.79 -16.28 -20.01
C ALA A 65 -9.65 -15.77 -18.57
N PRO A 66 -8.75 -14.80 -18.31
CA PRO A 66 -8.53 -14.31 -16.95
C PRO A 66 -9.82 -13.73 -16.40
N ARG A 67 -10.28 -14.29 -15.28
CA ARG A 67 -11.49 -13.84 -14.59
C ARG A 67 -11.34 -12.36 -14.24
N LYS A 68 -12.12 -11.50 -14.91
CA LYS A 68 -12.19 -10.07 -14.58
C LYS A 68 -12.65 -9.95 -13.12
N ARG A 69 -11.76 -9.51 -12.23
CA ARG A 69 -12.12 -9.19 -10.85
C ARG A 69 -13.13 -8.05 -10.90
N LYS A 70 -14.30 -8.23 -10.28
CA LYS A 70 -15.25 -7.14 -10.10
C LYS A 70 -14.51 -6.05 -9.31
N ALA A 71 -14.47 -4.84 -9.85
CA ALA A 71 -13.93 -3.70 -9.14
C ALA A 71 -14.86 -3.46 -7.95
N ASN A 72 -14.41 -3.81 -6.75
CA ASN A 72 -15.10 -3.35 -5.55
C ASN A 72 -15.00 -1.82 -5.53
N PRO A 73 -16.08 -1.09 -5.21
CA PRO A 73 -16.00 0.35 -5.05
C PRO A 73 -14.94 0.66 -3.99
N LEU A 74 -14.10 1.66 -4.26
CA LEU A 74 -13.12 2.15 -3.29
C LEU A 74 -13.89 2.68 -2.08
N GLN A 75 -13.95 1.89 -1.01
CA GLN A 75 -14.54 2.28 0.26
C GLN A 75 -13.43 2.64 1.24
N VAL A 76 -13.56 3.82 1.84
CA VAL A 76 -12.72 4.23 2.96
C VAL A 76 -13.13 3.40 4.18
N ALA A 77 -12.14 2.76 4.83
CA ALA A 77 -12.40 1.97 6.04
C ALA A 77 -13.03 2.85 7.12
N GLU A 78 -13.92 2.27 7.94
CA GLU A 78 -14.75 3.04 8.87
C GLU A 78 -13.95 3.89 9.85
N GLN A 79 -12.78 3.42 10.27
CA GLN A 79 -11.85 4.12 11.15
C GLN A 79 -11.27 5.42 10.57
N PHE A 80 -11.38 5.63 9.25
CA PHE A 80 -10.93 6.84 8.55
C PHE A 80 -12.11 7.72 8.07
N LYS A 81 -13.35 7.32 8.35
CA LYS A 81 -14.52 8.16 8.06
C LYS A 81 -14.57 9.28 9.09
N THR A 82 -14.63 10.52 8.62
CA THR A 82 -14.84 11.69 9.47
C THR A 82 -16.24 11.69 10.06
N ILE A 83 -16.37 12.13 11.31
CA ILE A 83 -17.68 12.40 11.92
C ILE A 83 -18.26 13.65 11.24
N SER A 84 -19.35 13.45 10.49
CA SER A 84 -20.06 14.54 9.79
C SER A 84 -21.11 15.23 10.67
N LYS A 85 -21.24 14.85 11.94
CA LYS A 85 -22.23 15.41 12.84
C LYS A 85 -21.76 16.78 13.32
N GLU A 86 -22.57 17.79 13.07
CA GLU A 86 -22.45 19.10 13.70
C GLU A 86 -22.80 18.93 15.18
N VAL A 87 -21.83 19.19 16.06
CA VAL A 87 -21.97 19.03 17.50
C VAL A 87 -22.00 20.41 18.15
N GLU A 88 -22.95 20.64 19.05
CA GLU A 88 -23.06 21.89 19.80
C GLU A 88 -21.82 22.13 20.67
N VAL A 89 -21.25 23.33 20.58
CA VAL A 89 -20.03 23.71 21.29
C VAL A 89 -20.36 24.03 22.74
N THR A 90 -19.84 23.23 23.67
CA THR A 90 -20.03 23.41 25.11
C THR A 90 -19.00 24.37 25.73
N SER A 91 -17.76 24.39 25.22
CA SER A 91 -16.73 25.31 25.74
C SER A 91 -15.59 25.54 24.72
N GLY A 92 -14.77 26.57 24.93
CA GLY A 92 -13.70 26.99 24.01
C GLY A 92 -12.30 26.44 24.30
N ALA A 93 -12.16 25.36 25.08
CA ALA A 93 -10.86 24.90 25.59
C ALA A 93 -9.85 24.50 24.48
N LEU A 94 -10.34 24.04 23.33
CA LEU A 94 -9.52 23.58 22.21
C LEU A 94 -9.66 24.50 20.98
N LYS A 95 -10.17 25.73 21.16
CA LYS A 95 -10.37 26.69 20.08
C LYS A 95 -9.09 26.93 19.30
N GLY A 96 -9.15 26.71 17.99
CA GLY A 96 -8.02 26.91 17.06
C GLY A 96 -6.97 25.79 17.07
N ARG A 97 -7.16 24.72 17.85
CA ARG A 97 -6.26 23.56 17.85
C ARG A 97 -6.75 22.49 16.88
N LYS A 98 -5.80 21.88 16.17
CA LYS A 98 -6.02 20.71 15.30
C LYS A 98 -5.52 19.46 16.02
N ILE A 99 -6.38 18.48 16.21
CA ILE A 99 -6.11 17.25 16.96
C ILE A 99 -6.32 16.04 16.06
N CYS A 100 -5.40 15.08 16.12
CA CYS A 100 -5.51 13.81 15.41
C CYS A 100 -5.51 12.67 16.43
N VAL A 101 -6.61 11.92 16.47
CA VAL A 101 -6.77 10.75 17.33
C VAL A 101 -6.22 9.53 16.59
N LEU A 102 -5.12 8.96 17.09
CA LEU A 102 -4.41 7.84 16.45
C LEU A 102 -4.86 6.47 16.98
N SER A 103 -5.33 6.42 18.22
CA SER A 103 -5.67 5.19 18.93
C SER A 103 -6.92 5.41 19.78
N ASP A 104 -7.70 4.36 19.93
CA ASP A 104 -8.80 4.22 20.86
C ASP A 104 -8.38 3.43 22.11
N ASP A 105 -9.20 3.52 23.14
CA ASP A 105 -9.06 2.79 24.40
C ASP A 105 -10.33 1.95 24.65
N GLU A 106 -10.25 0.93 25.51
CA GLU A 106 -11.39 0.04 25.81
C GLU A 106 -12.59 0.80 26.39
N GLU A 107 -12.32 1.87 27.13
CA GLU A 107 -13.33 2.74 27.74
C GLU A 107 -13.81 3.87 26.80
N CYS A 108 -13.00 4.25 25.81
CA CYS A 108 -13.23 5.41 24.96
C CYS A 108 -12.89 5.12 23.50
N SER A 109 -13.94 4.89 22.69
CA SER A 109 -13.77 4.74 21.24
C SER A 109 -13.25 6.02 20.58
N LYS A 110 -12.50 5.87 19.49
CA LYS A 110 -11.96 6.99 18.68
C LYS A 110 -13.04 8.01 18.33
N LYS A 111 -14.26 7.56 18.02
CA LYS A 111 -15.37 8.45 17.64
C LYS A 111 -15.80 9.37 18.79
N VAL A 112 -15.85 8.84 20.01
CA VAL A 112 -16.20 9.61 21.20
C VAL A 112 -15.15 10.68 21.48
N LEU A 113 -13.87 10.35 21.33
CA LEU A 113 -12.78 11.32 21.47
C LEU A 113 -12.88 12.45 20.44
N GLU A 114 -13.17 12.12 19.18
CA GLU A 114 -13.38 13.12 18.13
C GLU A 114 -14.60 14.02 18.41
N GLU A 115 -15.70 13.47 18.94
CA GLU A 115 -16.86 14.28 19.37
C GLU A 115 -16.52 15.23 20.52
N ILE A 116 -15.75 14.77 21.51
CA ILE A 116 -15.29 15.62 22.62
C ILE A 116 -14.46 16.78 22.07
N VAL A 117 -13.54 16.51 21.14
CA VAL A 117 -12.75 17.57 20.49
C VAL A 117 -13.64 18.63 19.82
N LEU A 118 -14.68 18.20 19.11
CA LEU A 118 -15.65 19.11 18.48
C LEU A 118 -16.46 19.92 19.52
N ARG A 119 -16.92 19.29 20.60
CA ARG A 119 -17.64 19.98 21.71
C ARG A 119 -16.82 21.08 22.36
N HIS A 120 -15.49 20.94 22.35
CA HIS A 120 -14.57 21.90 22.95
C HIS A 120 -13.98 22.91 21.92
N ALA A 121 -14.66 23.11 20.78
CA ALA A 121 -14.26 24.02 19.69
C ALA A 121 -12.94 23.66 18.99
N GLY A 122 -12.49 22.41 19.08
CA GLY A 122 -11.32 21.88 18.39
C GLY A 122 -11.63 21.37 16.98
N SER A 123 -10.61 21.26 16.15
CA SER A 123 -10.71 20.70 14.79
C SER A 123 -10.07 19.31 14.75
N VAL A 124 -10.82 18.31 14.26
CA VAL A 124 -10.34 16.93 14.11
C VAL A 124 -9.68 16.73 12.75
N VAL A 125 -8.50 16.11 12.74
CA VAL A 125 -7.71 15.83 11.54
C VAL A 125 -7.34 14.34 11.51
N GLN A 126 -7.49 13.67 10.37
CA GLN A 126 -7.18 12.24 10.24
C GLN A 126 -5.70 11.95 9.96
N ASN A 127 -4.93 12.94 9.50
CA ASN A 127 -3.51 12.79 9.18
C ASN A 127 -2.64 13.78 9.99
N PRO A 128 -1.69 13.29 10.80
CA PRO A 128 -0.85 14.15 11.63
C PRO A 128 0.05 15.10 10.83
N ARG A 129 0.34 14.81 9.55
CA ARG A 129 1.13 15.69 8.68
C ARG A 129 0.50 17.07 8.48
N ILE A 130 -0.82 17.17 8.59
CA ILE A 130 -1.58 18.41 8.38
C ILE A 130 -1.50 19.34 9.61
N ILE A 131 -1.09 18.82 10.77
CA ILE A 131 -1.01 19.60 12.02
C ILE A 131 0.20 20.54 12.03
N LYS A 132 1.30 20.16 11.36
CA LYS A 132 2.57 20.91 11.39
C LYS A 132 2.58 22.20 10.55
N SER A 133 1.51 22.55 9.86
CA SER A 133 1.42 23.79 9.08
C SER A 133 1.04 25.03 9.88
N PHE A 134 1.02 24.96 11.22
CA PHE A 134 0.81 26.13 12.06
C PHE A 134 2.07 27.01 12.04
N VAL A 135 2.15 27.89 11.04
CA VAL A 135 3.05 29.03 11.01
C VAL A 135 2.52 30.04 12.04
N PRO A 136 3.31 30.45 13.06
CA PRO A 136 2.90 31.54 13.93
C PRO A 136 2.83 32.82 13.09
N ASN A 137 1.69 33.52 13.14
CA ASN A 137 1.60 34.87 12.59
C ASN A 137 2.45 35.81 13.46
N PRO A 138 3.14 36.81 12.86
CA PRO A 138 3.98 37.76 13.58
C PRO A 138 3.20 38.64 14.56
#